data_AF-A0A2D4J886-F1
#
_entry.id   AF-A0A2D4J886-F1
#
_cell.length_a   1.000
_cell.length_b   1.000
_cell.length_c   1.000
_cell.angle_alpha   90.00
_cell.angle_beta   90.00
_cell.angle_gamma   90.00
#
_symmetry.space_group_name_H-M   'P 1'
#
loop_
_entity.id
_entity.type
_entity.pdbx_description
1 polymer ?
#
loop_
_entity_poly.entity_id
_entity_poly.type
_entity_poly.pdbx_seq_one_letter_code
_entity_poly.pdbx_strand_id
1 'polypeptide(L)'
;MFLNRGEDYVMTMPYAHCKGILYGTMTLELGGTVSITCEKTGYSAVLEFKLKPFLGNNENVNQIMGKIKLGKEVLATLEGHWDSEVIIRDKKTDASETFWNPTPEIRQRRLRRYTVKFEEQDDFESEKLWQHVTRAINNKDQTEATQEKYILEEAQRKAAKERKALDEVWVCRLFEPDPLTGEWNYRYADTRPWDPLNDMIQFEKDGIIQTKVRHRTPMVTVAKIKRSAKSKKEECGFSSPEPDNPDSSGSEGKCYIGLLCPSF
;
A
#
# COMPACT_ATOMS: atom_id res chain seq x y z
N MET A 1 6.78 -8.91 -2.82
CA MET A 1 7.35 -10.14 -3.42
C MET A 1 6.61 -10.48 -4.70
N PHE A 2 7.30 -10.58 -5.82
CA PHE A 2 6.77 -11.28 -7.00
C PHE A 2 6.91 -12.78 -6.73
N LEU A 3 5.91 -13.31 -6.02
CA LEU A 3 5.94 -14.64 -5.38
C LEU A 3 6.40 -15.75 -6.33
N ASN A 4 5.93 -15.73 -7.58
CA ASN A 4 6.25 -16.74 -8.60
C ASN A 4 7.71 -16.68 -9.09
N ARG A 5 8.43 -15.59 -8.84
CA ARG A 5 9.83 -15.39 -9.26
C ARG A 5 10.81 -15.37 -8.08
N GLY A 6 10.30 -15.40 -6.84
CA GLY A 6 11.13 -15.26 -5.63
C GLY A 6 11.81 -13.88 -5.50
N GLU A 7 11.37 -12.90 -6.30
CA GLU A 7 11.94 -11.55 -6.34
C GLU A 7 11.26 -10.62 -5.34
N ASP A 8 12.06 -9.82 -4.64
CA ASP A 8 11.60 -8.78 -3.72
C ASP A 8 12.19 -7.44 -4.14
N TYR A 9 11.32 -6.44 -4.28
CA TYR A 9 11.73 -5.09 -4.67
C TYR A 9 11.44 -4.13 -3.53
N VAL A 10 12.46 -3.37 -3.15
CA VAL A 10 12.34 -2.22 -2.24
C VAL A 10 12.26 -0.97 -3.09
N MET A 11 11.26 -0.14 -2.83
CA MET A 11 11.00 1.10 -3.58
C MET A 11 10.91 2.29 -2.64
N THR A 12 11.52 3.43 -3.02
CA THR A 12 11.29 4.73 -2.38
C THR A 12 10.19 5.52 -3.08
N MET A 13 9.61 6.52 -2.43
CA MET A 13 8.60 7.41 -3.02
C MET A 13 9.18 8.78 -3.34
N PRO A 14 8.69 9.48 -4.38
CA PRO A 14 9.03 10.88 -4.60
C PRO A 14 8.39 11.74 -3.50
N TYR A 15 8.94 12.92 -3.23
CA TYR A 15 8.31 13.88 -2.32
C TYR A 15 7.34 14.78 -3.10
N ALA A 16 6.32 15.28 -2.42
CA ALA A 16 5.43 16.32 -2.95
C ALA A 16 5.98 17.70 -2.57
N HIS A 17 6.23 18.53 -3.58
CA HIS A 17 6.69 19.90 -3.44
C HIS A 17 5.55 20.87 -3.72
N CYS A 18 5.09 21.58 -2.68
CA CYS A 18 4.04 22.57 -2.78
C CYS A 18 4.65 23.97 -3.02
N LYS A 19 4.34 24.57 -4.16
CA LYS A 19 4.73 25.95 -4.54
C LYS A 19 3.53 26.87 -4.43
N GLY A 20 3.78 28.18 -4.38
CA GLY A 20 2.72 29.19 -4.48
C GLY A 20 1.93 29.44 -3.19
N ILE A 21 2.51 29.09 -2.03
CA ILE A 21 1.86 29.30 -0.72
C ILE A 21 1.73 30.80 -0.39
N LEU A 22 2.77 31.59 -0.66
CA LEU A 22 2.79 33.03 -0.36
C LEU A 22 2.47 33.90 -1.58
N TYR A 23 2.95 33.51 -2.77
CA TYR A 23 2.78 34.27 -4.01
C TYR A 23 2.56 33.33 -5.20
N GLY A 24 1.57 33.64 -6.04
CA GLY A 24 1.21 32.86 -7.23
C GLY A 24 0.16 31.79 -6.97
N THR A 25 -0.05 30.91 -7.95
CA THR A 25 -1.02 29.81 -7.85
C THR A 25 -0.42 28.62 -7.11
N MET A 26 -1.13 28.14 -6.09
CA MET A 26 -0.72 26.94 -5.36
C MET A 26 -0.64 25.74 -6.31
N THR A 27 0.54 25.11 -6.38
CA THR A 27 0.82 24.01 -7.31
C THR A 27 1.57 22.90 -6.58
N LEU A 28 1.18 21.65 -6.82
CA LEU A 28 1.85 20.47 -6.27
C LEU A 28 2.63 19.77 -7.37
N GLU A 29 3.94 19.60 -7.17
CA GLU A 29 4.84 18.91 -8.09
C GLU A 29 5.47 17.70 -7.37
N LEU A 30 5.64 16.58 -8.06
CA LEU A 30 6.43 15.46 -7.54
C LEU A 30 7.91 15.70 -7.85
N GLY A 31 8.77 15.50 -6.86
CA GLY A 31 10.21 15.72 -6.99
C GLY A 31 11.05 14.64 -6.31
N GLY A 32 12.33 14.61 -6.69
CA GLY A 32 13.34 13.79 -6.05
C GLY A 32 13.63 12.48 -6.79
N THR A 33 14.45 11.64 -6.16
CA THR A 33 14.88 10.36 -6.74
C THR A 33 14.12 9.19 -6.13
N VAL A 34 13.50 8.39 -7.00
CA VAL A 34 12.90 7.10 -6.69
C VAL A 34 13.86 5.99 -7.07
N SER A 35 14.13 5.09 -6.15
CA SER A 35 14.89 3.86 -6.39
C SER A 35 13.96 2.67 -6.27
N ILE A 36 14.11 1.67 -7.15
CA ILE A 36 13.41 0.39 -7.11
C ILE A 36 14.49 -0.68 -7.24
N THR A 37 14.73 -1.49 -6.22
CA THR A 37 15.89 -2.39 -6.18
C THR A 37 15.49 -3.79 -5.74
N CYS A 38 15.95 -4.81 -6.48
CA CYS A 38 15.93 -6.19 -6.04
C CYS A 38 17.35 -6.65 -5.72
N GLU A 39 17.68 -6.77 -4.43
CA GLU A 39 19.03 -7.16 -3.99
C GLU A 39 19.40 -8.56 -4.45
N LYS A 40 18.43 -9.49 -4.47
CA LYS A 40 18.67 -10.91 -4.83
C LYS A 40 19.14 -11.08 -6.27
N THR A 41 18.59 -10.30 -7.19
CA THR A 41 18.89 -10.39 -8.62
C THR A 41 19.89 -9.35 -9.09
N GLY A 42 20.08 -8.28 -8.32
CA GLY A 42 20.91 -7.13 -8.69
C GLY A 42 20.22 -6.18 -9.68
N TYR A 43 18.96 -6.43 -10.05
CA TYR A 43 18.19 -5.48 -10.85
C TYR A 43 17.85 -4.24 -10.04
N SER A 44 18.03 -3.07 -10.66
CA SER A 44 17.59 -1.80 -10.06
C SER A 44 17.09 -0.82 -11.11
N ALA A 45 16.17 0.05 -10.72
CA ALA A 45 15.77 1.22 -11.48
C ALA A 45 15.95 2.47 -10.60
N VAL A 46 16.46 3.54 -11.19
CA VAL A 46 16.55 4.85 -10.55
C VAL A 46 15.84 5.85 -11.45
N LEU A 47 14.82 6.51 -10.91
CA LEU A 47 14.00 7.52 -11.58
C LEU A 47 14.17 8.85 -10.86
N GLU A 48 14.39 9.91 -11.61
CA GLU A 48 14.44 11.30 -11.15
C GLU A 48 13.15 11.99 -11.58
N PHE A 49 12.35 12.42 -10.60
CA PHE A 49 11.19 13.29 -10.79
C PHE A 49 11.68 14.73 -10.77
N LYS A 50 11.62 15.39 -11.93
CA LYS A 50 12.13 16.75 -12.07
C LYS A 50 11.06 17.76 -11.68
N LEU A 51 11.48 18.71 -10.85
CA LEU A 51 10.69 19.91 -10.57
C LEU A 51 10.77 20.85 -11.77
N LYS A 52 9.67 21.57 -12.02
CA LYS A 52 9.64 22.60 -13.05
C LYS A 52 10.65 23.71 -12.72
N PRO A 53 11.59 24.05 -13.61
CA PRO A 53 12.49 25.19 -13.42
C PRO A 53 11.72 26.50 -13.29
N PHE A 54 12.26 27.46 -12.50
CA PHE A 54 11.65 28.78 -12.32
C PHE A 54 11.63 29.61 -13.62
N LEU A 55 12.63 29.43 -14.47
CA LEU A 55 12.72 30.04 -15.80
C LEU A 55 12.72 28.88 -16.80
N GLY A 56 11.60 28.64 -17.47
CA GLY A 56 11.49 27.54 -18.42
C GLY A 56 10.08 27.33 -18.99
N ASN A 57 10.01 26.64 -20.12
CA ASN A 57 8.77 26.28 -20.80
C ASN A 57 7.93 25.28 -19.96
N ASN A 58 6.63 25.23 -20.21
CA ASN A 58 5.72 24.26 -19.58
C ASN A 58 6.03 22.81 -19.97
N GLU A 59 6.86 22.59 -20.98
CA GLU A 59 7.37 21.28 -21.42
C GLU A 59 8.23 20.55 -20.37
N ASN A 60 8.62 21.20 -19.27
CA ASN A 60 9.38 20.55 -18.20
C ASN A 60 8.51 20.12 -17.00
N VAL A 61 7.19 20.34 -17.07
CA VAL A 61 6.26 19.95 -16.01
C VAL A 61 6.12 18.43 -15.99
N ASN A 62 6.13 17.81 -14.81
CA ASN A 62 5.93 16.37 -14.63
C ASN A 62 6.98 15.48 -15.33
N GLN A 63 8.14 16.05 -15.68
CA GLN A 63 9.19 15.31 -16.38
C GLN A 63 9.85 14.28 -15.45
N ILE A 64 10.12 13.10 -15.99
CA ILE A 64 10.93 12.06 -15.36
C ILE A 64 12.07 11.64 -16.29
N MET A 65 13.19 11.24 -15.68
CA MET A 65 14.26 10.52 -16.35
C MET A 65 14.67 9.33 -15.50
N GLY A 66 15.16 8.26 -16.11
CA GLY A 66 15.61 7.12 -15.34
C GLY A 66 16.51 6.16 -16.07
N LYS A 67 17.01 5.20 -15.31
CA LYS A 67 17.89 4.12 -15.78
C LYS A 67 17.46 2.81 -15.15
N ILE A 68 17.36 1.77 -15.96
CA ILE A 68 17.24 0.37 -15.51
C ILE A 68 18.63 -0.26 -15.61
N LYS A 69 19.05 -0.96 -14.56
CA LYS A 69 20.39 -1.50 -14.40
C LYS A 69 20.37 -2.95 -13.93
N LEU A 70 21.44 -3.67 -14.25
CA LEU A 70 21.82 -4.93 -13.63
C LEU A 70 23.21 -4.75 -13.02
N GLY A 71 23.28 -4.73 -11.69
CA GLY A 71 24.48 -4.30 -10.98
C GLY A 71 24.89 -2.88 -11.37
N LYS A 72 26.05 -2.74 -12.03
CA LYS A 72 26.56 -1.44 -12.51
C LYS A 72 26.22 -1.16 -13.98
N GLU A 73 25.81 -2.16 -14.75
CA GLU A 73 25.51 -2.03 -16.18
C GLU A 73 24.14 -1.36 -16.37
N VAL A 74 24.07 -0.36 -17.25
CA VAL A 74 22.81 0.28 -17.64
C VAL A 74 22.22 -0.48 -18.82
N LEU A 75 21.05 -1.08 -18.62
CA LEU A 75 20.34 -1.86 -19.63
C LEU A 75 19.43 -0.99 -20.49
N ALA A 76 18.76 -0.01 -19.87
CA ALA A 76 17.84 0.88 -20.57
C ALA A 76 17.77 2.26 -19.87
N THR A 77 17.32 3.26 -20.62
CA THR A 77 16.99 4.60 -20.11
C THR A 77 15.52 4.89 -20.29
N LEU A 78 14.93 5.62 -19.34
CA LEU A 78 13.55 6.09 -19.36
C LEU A 78 13.54 7.61 -19.44
N GLU A 79 12.69 8.20 -20.26
CA GLU A 79 12.53 9.65 -20.36
C GLU A 79 11.11 10.00 -20.80
N GLY A 80 10.53 11.04 -20.20
CA GLY A 80 9.21 11.55 -20.57
C GLY A 80 8.50 12.18 -19.40
N HIS A 81 7.19 12.00 -19.31
CA HIS A 81 6.31 12.64 -18.34
C HIS A 81 5.44 11.60 -17.63
N TRP A 82 5.42 11.62 -16.29
CA TRP A 82 4.74 10.56 -15.52
C TRP A 82 3.21 10.57 -15.69
N ASP A 83 2.64 11.70 -16.07
CA ASP A 83 1.20 11.90 -16.32
C ASP A 83 0.79 11.73 -17.78
N SER A 84 1.75 11.59 -18.70
CA SER A 84 1.55 11.33 -20.13
C SER A 84 2.53 10.26 -20.64
N GLU A 85 3.35 10.55 -21.66
CA GLU A 85 4.19 9.53 -22.29
C GLU A 85 5.58 9.43 -21.66
N VAL A 86 6.02 8.20 -21.43
CA VAL A 86 7.40 7.83 -21.06
C VAL A 86 7.91 6.84 -22.10
N ILE A 87 9.06 7.15 -22.67
CA ILE A 87 9.77 6.31 -23.64
C ILE A 87 10.86 5.53 -22.91
N ILE A 88 10.99 4.25 -23.22
CA ILE A 88 12.15 3.44 -22.85
C ILE A 88 13.07 3.28 -24.07
N ARG A 89 14.37 3.39 -23.84
CA ARG A 89 15.40 3.14 -24.84
C ARG A 89 16.34 2.04 -24.35
N ASP A 90 16.40 0.95 -25.09
CA ASP A 90 17.31 -0.17 -24.83
C ASP A 90 18.76 0.23 -25.19
N LYS A 91 19.72 -0.02 -24.30
CA LYS A 91 21.12 0.38 -24.52
C LYS A 91 21.90 -0.54 -25.44
N LYS A 92 21.47 -1.78 -25.64
CA LYS A 92 22.13 -2.76 -26.50
C LYS A 92 21.70 -2.61 -27.95
N THR A 93 20.41 -2.34 -28.18
CA THR A 93 19.84 -2.23 -29.54
C THR A 93 19.64 -0.79 -30.01
N ASP A 94 19.69 0.19 -29.10
CA ASP A 94 19.29 1.59 -29.32
C ASP A 94 17.83 1.77 -29.79
N ALA A 95 17.02 0.70 -29.72
CA ALA A 95 15.60 0.76 -29.99
C ALA A 95 14.88 1.58 -28.92
N SER A 96 13.91 2.38 -29.34
CA SER A 96 13.06 3.17 -28.45
C SER A 96 11.60 2.80 -28.65
N GLU A 97 10.86 2.65 -27.56
CA GLU A 97 9.43 2.33 -27.58
C GLU A 97 8.69 3.03 -26.43
N THR A 98 7.36 3.17 -26.56
CA THR A 98 6.52 3.70 -25.50
C THR A 98 6.48 2.71 -24.34
N PHE A 99 6.99 3.13 -23.18
CA PHE A 99 6.98 2.35 -21.94
C PHE A 99 5.68 2.55 -21.16
N TRP A 100 5.24 3.81 -21.06
CA TRP A 100 4.05 4.20 -20.34
C TRP A 100 3.35 5.33 -21.07
N ASN A 101 2.04 5.20 -21.26
CA ASN A 101 1.19 6.27 -21.76
C ASN A 101 -0.24 6.06 -21.23
N PRO A 102 -0.71 6.81 -20.22
CA PRO A 102 -2.00 6.61 -19.60
C PRO A 102 -3.10 7.27 -20.44
N THR A 103 -3.35 6.73 -21.64
CA THR A 103 -4.40 7.23 -22.54
C THR A 103 -5.80 7.11 -21.90
N PRO A 104 -6.82 7.85 -22.38
CA PRO A 104 -8.18 7.72 -21.87
C PRO A 104 -8.70 6.27 -21.89
N GLU A 105 -8.36 5.49 -22.92
CA GLU A 105 -8.76 4.09 -23.06
C GLU A 105 -8.11 3.20 -22.00
N ILE A 106 -6.82 3.39 -21.73
CA ILE A 106 -6.10 2.68 -20.65
C ILE A 106 -6.67 3.06 -19.29
N ARG A 107 -6.99 4.35 -19.08
CA ARG A 107 -7.61 4.83 -17.83
C ARG A 107 -8.99 4.20 -17.60
N GLN A 108 -9.78 3.99 -18.65
CA GLN A 108 -11.08 3.31 -18.57
C GLN A 108 -10.95 1.82 -18.22
N ARG A 109 -9.83 1.19 -18.55
CA ARG A 109 -9.53 -0.23 -18.23
C ARG A 109 -8.90 -0.44 -16.85
N ARG A 110 -8.71 0.62 -16.05
CA ARG A 110 -8.17 0.49 -14.69
C ARG A 110 -9.06 -0.43 -13.86
N LEU A 111 -8.42 -1.30 -13.07
CA LEU A 111 -9.14 -2.15 -12.12
C LEU A 111 -10.02 -1.28 -11.23
N ARG A 112 -11.31 -1.60 -11.18
CA ARG A 112 -12.24 -0.91 -10.31
C ARG A 112 -11.89 -1.27 -8.86
N ARG A 113 -11.66 -0.24 -8.04
CA ARG A 113 -11.56 -0.41 -6.60
C ARG A 113 -12.93 -0.77 -6.06
N TYR A 114 -13.01 -1.86 -5.30
CA TYR A 114 -14.17 -2.20 -4.49
C TYR A 114 -13.85 -1.88 -3.03
N THR A 115 -14.76 -1.18 -2.37
CA THR A 115 -14.70 -0.85 -0.94
C THR A 115 -15.91 -1.45 -0.22
N VAL A 116 -15.76 -1.75 1.06
CA VAL A 116 -16.86 -2.21 1.92
C VAL A 116 -17.96 -1.15 1.89
N LYS A 117 -19.23 -1.56 1.83
CA LYS A 117 -20.34 -0.61 1.81
C LYS A 117 -20.35 0.21 3.09
N PHE A 118 -20.74 1.47 2.99
CA PHE A 118 -20.71 2.39 4.12
C PHE A 118 -21.46 1.86 5.36
N GLU A 119 -22.61 1.21 5.15
CA GLU A 119 -23.44 0.67 6.23
C GLU A 119 -22.82 -0.57 6.90
N GLU A 120 -21.88 -1.22 6.22
CA GLU A 120 -21.17 -2.43 6.66
C GLU A 120 -19.80 -2.09 7.29
N GLN A 121 -19.39 -0.80 7.28
CA GLN A 121 -18.11 -0.36 7.84
C GLN A 121 -18.14 -0.19 9.36
N ASP A 122 -17.02 -0.52 10.01
CA ASP A 122 -16.79 -0.26 11.43
C ASP A 122 -16.60 1.25 11.70
N ASP A 123 -16.86 1.68 12.94
CA ASP A 123 -16.82 3.09 13.33
C ASP A 123 -15.44 3.77 13.17
N PHE A 124 -14.36 2.97 13.18
CA PHE A 124 -12.99 3.45 13.02
C PHE A 124 -12.44 3.27 11.59
N GLU A 125 -13.25 2.79 10.64
CA GLU A 125 -12.88 2.81 9.23
C GLU A 125 -12.89 4.22 8.67
N SER A 126 -11.93 4.54 7.79
CA SER A 126 -11.64 5.93 7.42
C SER A 126 -12.83 6.68 6.81
N GLU A 127 -13.64 6.04 5.96
CA GLU A 127 -14.77 6.71 5.32
C GLU A 127 -15.88 7.04 6.33
N LYS A 128 -16.21 6.10 7.23
CA LYS A 128 -17.19 6.31 8.30
C LYS A 128 -16.70 7.26 9.39
N LEU A 129 -15.44 7.12 9.82
CA LEU A 129 -14.82 7.95 10.84
C LEU A 129 -14.72 9.42 10.40
N TRP A 130 -14.39 9.68 9.14
CA TRP A 130 -14.25 11.03 8.59
C TRP A 130 -15.50 11.54 7.85
N GLN A 131 -16.65 10.87 7.98
CA GLN A 131 -17.85 11.17 7.19
C GLN A 131 -18.33 12.62 7.36
N HIS A 132 -18.34 13.17 8.58
CA HIS A 132 -18.87 14.51 8.86
C HIS A 132 -17.95 15.61 8.36
N VAL A 133 -16.64 15.43 8.56
CA VAL A 133 -15.61 16.31 7.99
C VAL A 133 -15.71 16.33 6.46
N THR A 134 -15.80 15.14 5.85
CA THR A 134 -15.90 15.00 4.39
C THR A 134 -17.17 15.64 3.84
N ARG A 135 -18.32 15.45 4.52
CA ARG A 135 -19.60 16.08 4.17
C ARG A 135 -19.49 17.61 4.21
N ALA A 136 -18.94 18.17 5.28
CA ALA A 136 -18.77 19.62 5.42
C ALA A 136 -17.83 20.20 4.34
N ILE A 137 -16.70 19.53 4.05
CA ILE A 137 -15.79 19.91 2.97
C ILE A 137 -16.50 19.93 1.62
N ASN A 138 -17.29 18.89 1.31
CA ASN A 138 -18.04 18.80 0.06
C ASN A 138 -19.10 19.90 -0.05
N ASN A 139 -19.70 20.29 1.06
CA ASN A 139 -20.64 21.42 1.16
C ASN A 139 -19.94 22.79 1.17
N LYS A 140 -18.61 22.82 1.15
CA LYS A 140 -17.77 24.02 1.25
C LYS A 140 -17.95 24.77 2.58
N ASP A 141 -18.45 24.12 3.62
CA ASP A 141 -18.56 24.68 4.96
C ASP A 141 -17.27 24.42 5.74
N GLN A 142 -16.37 25.41 5.73
CA GLN A 142 -15.08 25.31 6.42
C GLN A 142 -15.22 25.37 7.94
N THR A 143 -16.28 25.99 8.45
CA THR A 143 -16.50 26.12 9.89
C THR A 143 -16.93 24.78 10.46
N GLU A 144 -17.94 24.14 9.83
CA GLU A 144 -18.37 22.78 10.21
C GLU A 144 -17.22 21.78 10.04
N ALA A 145 -16.49 21.82 8.93
CA ALA A 145 -15.37 20.90 8.71
C ALA A 145 -14.29 21.01 9.80
N THR A 146 -13.97 22.24 10.23
CA THR A 146 -12.99 22.48 11.30
C THR A 146 -13.51 21.98 12.65
N GLN A 147 -14.79 22.20 12.95
CA GLN A 147 -15.41 21.74 14.19
C GLN A 147 -15.46 20.20 14.26
N GLU A 148 -15.93 19.55 13.21
CA GLU A 148 -16.01 18.08 13.14
C GLU A 148 -14.61 17.45 13.22
N LYS A 149 -13.62 18.05 12.56
CA LYS A 149 -12.21 17.63 12.67
C LYS A 149 -11.71 17.77 14.11
N TYR A 150 -12.02 18.88 14.77
CA TYR A 150 -11.62 19.11 16.17
C TYR A 150 -12.21 18.06 17.11
N ILE A 151 -13.50 17.73 16.96
CA ILE A 151 -14.17 16.71 17.80
C ILE A 151 -13.46 15.36 17.68
N LEU A 152 -13.16 14.93 16.45
CA LEU A 152 -12.46 13.67 16.18
C LEU A 152 -11.05 13.66 16.79
N GLU A 153 -10.27 14.72 16.57
CA GLU A 153 -8.90 14.82 17.09
C GLU A 153 -8.84 14.92 18.61
N GLU A 154 -9.78 15.61 19.26
CA GLU A 154 -9.85 15.69 20.72
C GLU A 154 -10.25 14.34 21.34
N ALA A 155 -11.15 13.59 20.71
CA ALA A 155 -11.49 12.23 21.15
C ALA A 155 -10.26 11.31 21.12
N GLN A 156 -9.48 11.34 20.03
CA GLN A 156 -8.22 10.57 19.91
C GLN A 156 -7.18 11.01 20.95
N ARG A 157 -7.04 12.32 21.16
CA ARG A 157 -6.14 12.89 22.18
C ARG A 157 -6.53 12.46 23.59
N LYS A 158 -7.82 12.41 23.90
CA LYS A 158 -8.34 11.93 25.19
C LYS A 158 -8.06 10.44 25.38
N ALA A 159 -8.38 9.60 24.38
CA ALA A 159 -8.11 8.16 24.44
C ALA A 159 -6.60 7.84 24.60
N ALA A 160 -5.72 8.63 23.98
CA ALA A 160 -4.28 8.50 24.16
C ALA A 160 -3.82 8.88 25.59
N LYS A 161 -4.40 9.94 26.18
CA LYS A 161 -4.13 10.34 27.57
C LYS A 161 -4.60 9.28 28.57
N GLU A 162 -5.78 8.70 28.34
CA GLU A 162 -6.35 7.65 29.19
C GLU A 162 -5.50 6.38 29.17
N ARG A 163 -5.12 5.89 27.97
CA ARG A 163 -4.20 4.76 27.83
C ARG A 163 -2.88 5.00 28.59
N LYS A 164 -2.30 6.19 28.43
CA LYS A 164 -1.07 6.55 29.15
C LYS A 164 -1.26 6.59 30.67
N ALA A 165 -2.40 7.07 31.16
CA ALA A 165 -2.70 7.11 32.59
C ALA A 165 -2.90 5.71 33.19
N LEU A 166 -3.35 4.75 32.38
CA LEU A 166 -3.52 3.35 32.75
C LEU A 166 -2.28 2.47 32.48
N ASP A 167 -1.19 3.06 31.96
CA ASP A 167 0.01 2.34 31.49
C ASP A 167 -0.31 1.25 30.44
N GLU A 168 -1.34 1.47 29.63
CA GLU A 168 -1.77 0.57 28.56
C GLU A 168 -0.97 0.82 27.28
N VAL A 169 -0.41 -0.25 26.72
CA VAL A 169 0.28 -0.21 25.43
C VAL A 169 -0.73 -0.31 24.28
N TRP A 170 -0.63 0.59 23.31
CA TRP A 170 -1.41 0.46 22.07
C TRP A 170 -0.96 -0.75 21.27
N VAL A 171 -1.90 -1.60 20.87
CA VAL A 171 -1.63 -2.76 20.03
C VAL A 171 -2.38 -2.62 18.71
N CYS A 172 -1.64 -2.53 17.61
CA CYS A 172 -2.23 -2.53 16.27
C CYS A 172 -2.92 -3.87 15.97
N ARG A 173 -4.20 -3.81 15.57
CA ARG A 173 -5.05 -4.99 15.28
C ARG A 173 -4.47 -5.88 14.18
N LEU A 174 -3.94 -5.28 13.11
CA LEU A 174 -3.62 -5.99 11.86
C LEU A 174 -2.11 -6.04 11.56
N PHE A 175 -1.31 -5.26 12.29
CA PHE A 175 0.13 -5.16 12.08
C PHE A 175 0.89 -5.36 13.38
N GLU A 176 2.11 -5.88 13.29
CA GLU A 176 3.05 -5.99 14.39
C GLU A 176 4.43 -5.46 14.00
N PRO A 177 5.16 -4.81 14.91
CA PRO A 177 6.52 -4.37 14.63
C PRO A 177 7.46 -5.58 14.63
N ASP A 178 8.37 -5.62 13.66
CA ASP A 178 9.52 -6.52 13.67
C ASP A 178 10.45 -6.12 14.83
N PRO A 179 10.77 -7.03 15.77
CA PRO A 179 11.64 -6.70 16.90
C PRO A 179 13.07 -6.30 16.53
N LEU A 180 13.54 -6.65 15.32
CA LEU A 180 14.90 -6.39 14.85
C LEU A 180 14.97 -5.12 13.99
N THR A 181 14.02 -4.92 13.09
CA THR A 181 14.04 -3.79 12.13
C THR A 181 13.16 -2.62 12.57
N GLY A 182 12.17 -2.86 13.44
CA GLY A 182 11.13 -1.90 13.80
C GLY A 182 10.08 -1.68 12.71
N GLU A 183 10.17 -2.38 11.57
CA GLU A 183 9.22 -2.28 10.47
C GLU A 183 7.90 -2.98 10.81
N TRP A 184 6.79 -2.48 10.26
CA TRP A 184 5.48 -3.08 10.50
C TRP A 184 5.20 -4.22 9.52
N ASN A 185 4.98 -5.41 10.07
CA ASN A 185 4.56 -6.59 9.33
C ASN A 185 3.06 -6.81 9.48
N TYR A 186 2.40 -7.13 8.36
CA TYR A 186 1.01 -7.54 8.38
C TYR A 186 0.89 -8.93 9.03
N ARG A 187 0.08 -9.06 10.09
CA ARG A 187 -0.01 -10.27 10.93
C ARG A 187 -0.45 -11.51 10.16
N TYR A 188 -1.24 -11.32 9.10
CA TYR A 188 -1.88 -12.40 8.34
C TYR A 188 -1.33 -12.52 6.92
N ALA A 189 -0.08 -12.10 6.69
CA ALA A 189 0.52 -12.16 5.37
C ALA A 189 0.67 -13.61 4.87
N ASP A 190 -0.04 -13.95 3.80
CA ASP A 190 0.21 -15.19 3.04
C ASP A 190 1.22 -14.88 1.93
N THR A 191 2.44 -15.41 2.09
CA THR A 191 3.56 -15.24 1.14
C THR A 191 3.73 -16.46 0.23
N ARG A 192 2.77 -17.38 0.23
CA ARG A 192 2.76 -18.51 -0.70
C ARG A 192 2.36 -18.04 -2.11
N PRO A 193 3.05 -18.52 -3.16
CA PRO A 193 2.61 -18.32 -4.53
C PRO A 193 1.18 -18.84 -4.75
N TRP A 194 0.39 -18.13 -5.56
CA TRP A 194 -0.96 -18.58 -5.93
C TRP A 194 -0.90 -19.96 -6.61
N ASP A 195 -1.64 -20.93 -6.07
CA ASP A 195 -1.80 -22.25 -6.65
C ASP A 195 -3.06 -22.28 -7.53
N PRO A 196 -2.96 -22.24 -8.86
CA PRO A 196 -4.13 -22.23 -9.74
C PRO A 196 -4.97 -23.52 -9.68
N LEU A 197 -4.42 -24.61 -9.14
CA LEU A 197 -5.14 -25.88 -8.98
C LEU A 197 -5.95 -25.91 -7.68
N ASN A 198 -5.51 -25.22 -6.65
CA ASN A 198 -6.11 -25.28 -5.32
C ASN A 198 -6.76 -23.95 -4.87
N ASP A 199 -6.11 -22.82 -5.10
CA ASP A 199 -6.63 -21.50 -4.71
C ASP A 199 -7.74 -21.07 -5.67
N MET A 200 -8.91 -20.78 -5.11
CA MET A 200 -10.10 -20.41 -5.88
C MET A 200 -10.29 -18.90 -5.93
N ILE A 201 -10.19 -18.28 -4.76
CA ILE A 201 -10.40 -16.84 -4.62
C ILE A 201 -9.71 -16.31 -3.37
N GLN A 202 -9.15 -15.12 -3.47
CA GLN A 202 -8.72 -14.32 -2.33
C GLN A 202 -9.80 -13.27 -2.03
N PHE A 203 -10.08 -13.04 -0.76
CA PHE A 203 -11.03 -12.04 -0.32
C PHE A 203 -10.58 -11.45 1.01
N GLU A 204 -11.13 -10.30 1.36
CA GLU A 204 -10.87 -9.59 2.60
C GLU A 204 -12.06 -9.76 3.53
N LYS A 205 -11.80 -10.00 4.82
CA LYS A 205 -12.79 -10.01 5.89
C LYS A 205 -12.16 -9.44 7.17
N ASP A 206 -12.75 -8.39 7.74
CA ASP A 206 -12.33 -7.74 9.00
C ASP A 206 -10.86 -7.25 8.97
N GLY A 207 -10.38 -6.84 7.79
CA GLY A 207 -9.00 -6.47 7.49
C GLY A 207 -8.05 -7.66 7.30
N ILE A 208 -8.58 -8.89 7.27
CA ILE A 208 -7.83 -10.14 7.09
C ILE A 208 -7.98 -10.62 5.65
N ILE A 209 -6.86 -10.71 4.93
CA ILE A 209 -6.83 -11.30 3.58
C ILE A 209 -6.81 -12.83 3.71
N GLN A 210 -7.82 -13.49 3.12
CA GLN A 210 -8.03 -14.93 3.20
C GLN A 210 -8.15 -15.54 1.80
N THR A 211 -7.69 -16.79 1.65
CA THR A 211 -7.79 -17.53 0.38
C THR A 211 -8.70 -18.74 0.57
N LYS A 212 -9.77 -18.80 -0.23
CA LYS A 212 -10.62 -20.00 -0.33
C LYS A 212 -9.94 -21.02 -1.22
N VAL A 213 -9.76 -22.24 -0.72
CA VAL A 213 -9.11 -23.35 -1.41
C VAL A 213 -10.10 -24.45 -1.78
N ARG A 214 -9.83 -25.19 -2.86
CA ARG A 214 -10.62 -26.36 -3.30
C ARG A 214 -10.44 -27.53 -2.36
N HIS A 215 -9.20 -27.82 -1.98
CA HIS A 215 -8.83 -28.87 -1.07
C HIS A 215 -8.20 -28.25 0.16
N ARG A 216 -8.74 -28.57 1.34
CA ARG A 216 -8.15 -28.17 2.62
C ARG A 216 -6.85 -28.94 2.79
N THR A 217 -5.74 -28.38 2.33
CA THR A 217 -4.41 -28.88 2.65
C THR A 217 -4.11 -28.45 4.09
N PRO A 218 -3.68 -29.36 4.99
CA PRO A 218 -3.26 -28.95 6.33
C PRO A 218 -2.13 -27.91 6.20
N MET A 219 -2.27 -26.78 6.89
CA MET A 219 -1.25 -25.73 6.89
C MET A 219 0.07 -26.31 7.41
N VAL A 220 1.05 -26.46 6.52
CA VAL A 220 2.43 -26.71 6.94
C VAL A 220 2.94 -25.40 7.53
N THR A 221 3.00 -25.32 8.85
CA THR A 221 3.69 -24.24 9.54
C THR A 221 5.17 -24.33 9.17
N VAL A 222 5.64 -23.40 8.35
CA VAL A 222 7.08 -23.25 8.11
C VAL A 222 7.70 -22.89 9.46
N ALA A 223 8.57 -23.76 9.96
CA ALA A 223 9.28 -23.52 11.21
C ALA A 223 10.05 -22.20 11.08
N LYS A 224 9.70 -21.20 11.91
CA LYS A 224 10.53 -20.01 12.10
C LYS A 224 11.95 -20.51 12.45
N ILE A 225 12.95 -20.07 11.70
CA ILE A 225 14.35 -20.39 11.96
C ILE A 225 14.66 -19.95 13.40
N LYS A 226 14.74 -20.91 14.32
CA LYS A 226 15.12 -20.67 15.71
C LYS A 226 16.60 -20.30 15.75
N ARG A 227 16.91 -19.00 15.84
CA ARG A 227 18.18 -18.60 16.45
C ARG A 227 18.02 -18.80 17.96
N SER A 228 18.82 -19.71 18.50
CA SER A 228 18.63 -20.20 19.87
C SER A 228 18.86 -19.09 20.89
N ALA A 229 17.88 -18.85 21.75
CA ALA A 229 18.11 -18.33 23.09
C ALA A 229 17.17 -19.09 24.04
N LYS A 230 17.76 -19.78 25.01
CA LYS A 230 17.06 -20.55 26.05
C LYS A 230 16.28 -19.60 26.96
N SER A 231 14.99 -19.85 27.20
CA SER A 231 14.40 -19.93 28.54
C SER A 231 12.98 -20.50 28.49
N LYS A 232 12.40 -20.76 29.67
CA LYS A 232 11.50 -21.87 30.01
C LYS A 232 10.01 -21.65 29.69
N LYS A 233 9.35 -22.80 29.61
CA LYS A 233 7.93 -23.13 29.37
C LYS A 233 7.01 -22.66 30.51
N GLU A 234 5.81 -22.21 30.17
CA GLU A 234 4.57 -22.46 30.94
C GLU A 234 3.37 -22.48 29.96
N GLU A 235 2.43 -23.37 30.23
CA GLU A 235 1.49 -23.99 29.29
C GLU A 235 0.07 -23.59 29.69
N CYS A 236 -0.77 -23.15 28.76
CA CYS A 236 -2.22 -23.11 28.97
C CYS A 236 -2.92 -23.37 27.63
N GLY A 237 -3.66 -24.48 27.56
CA GLY A 237 -4.33 -24.95 26.36
C GLY A 237 -5.72 -24.37 26.20
N PHE A 238 -6.18 -24.25 24.96
CA PHE A 238 -7.60 -24.28 24.64
C PHE A 238 -7.82 -24.83 23.23
N SER A 239 -8.64 -25.88 23.15
CA SER A 239 -9.01 -26.60 21.94
C SER A 239 -10.03 -25.80 21.12
N SER A 240 -9.90 -25.79 19.80
CA SER A 240 -10.91 -25.23 18.89
C SER A 240 -12.05 -26.23 18.65
N PRO A 241 -13.33 -25.80 18.63
CA PRO A 241 -14.41 -26.63 18.12
C PRO A 241 -14.55 -26.47 16.60
N GLU A 242 -14.76 -27.58 15.90
CA GLU A 242 -15.20 -27.64 14.49
C GLU A 242 -16.64 -27.13 14.36
N PRO A 243 -17.02 -26.68 13.14
CA PRO A 243 -18.39 -26.96 12.71
C PRO A 243 -18.48 -27.57 11.30
N ASP A 244 -19.44 -28.49 11.22
CA ASP A 244 -19.99 -29.16 10.04
C ASP A 244 -20.64 -28.18 9.03
N ASN A 245 -20.26 -28.39 7.76
CA ASN A 245 -20.99 -28.47 6.48
C ASN A 245 -22.43 -27.88 6.27
N PRO A 246 -22.93 -27.80 5.01
CA PRO A 246 -22.75 -26.70 4.06
C PRO A 246 -24.10 -26.12 3.57
N ASP A 247 -24.15 -24.89 3.03
CA ASP A 247 -24.99 -24.63 1.84
C ASP A 247 -24.81 -23.27 1.17
N SER A 248 -24.87 -23.37 -0.16
CA SER A 248 -25.48 -22.46 -1.14
C SER A 248 -24.83 -21.13 -1.59
N SER A 249 -24.80 -21.08 -2.93
CA SER A 249 -24.93 -19.94 -3.84
C SER A 249 -23.67 -19.13 -4.18
N GLY A 250 -23.31 -19.24 -5.46
CA GLY A 250 -22.22 -18.55 -6.09
C GLY A 250 -22.42 -17.05 -6.10
N SER A 251 -21.40 -16.35 -5.63
CA SER A 251 -21.12 -14.99 -6.05
C SER A 251 -19.66 -14.95 -6.49
N GLU A 252 -19.43 -14.45 -7.70
CA GLU A 252 -18.11 -14.09 -8.20
C GLU A 252 -17.47 -13.15 -7.19
N GLY A 253 -16.50 -13.64 -6.44
CA GLY A 253 -15.96 -12.85 -5.35
C GLY A 253 -15.09 -11.72 -5.88
N LYS A 254 -15.24 -10.59 -5.21
CA LYS A 254 -14.57 -9.33 -5.50
C LYS A 254 -13.59 -9.09 -4.37
N CYS A 255 -12.34 -8.76 -4.69
CA CYS A 255 -11.37 -8.32 -3.70
C CYS A 255 -11.69 -6.87 -3.29
N TYR A 256 -11.93 -6.68 -2.00
CA TYR A 256 -12.05 -5.37 -1.38
C TYR A 256 -10.69 -5.03 -0.75
N ILE A 257 -10.17 -3.84 -1.03
CA ILE A 257 -8.93 -3.34 -0.40
C ILE A 257 -9.30 -2.07 0.36
N GLY A 258 -9.52 -2.24 1.67
CA GLY A 258 -9.56 -1.15 2.64
C GLY A 258 -8.15 -0.60 2.83
N LEU A 259 -7.97 0.72 2.65
CA LEU A 259 -6.76 1.38 3.11
C LEU A 259 -6.91 1.57 4.61
N LEU A 260 -6.19 0.76 5.39
CA LEU A 260 -6.06 1.01 6.82
C LEU A 260 -4.97 2.06 6.99
N CYS A 261 -5.39 3.31 7.17
CA CYS A 261 -4.49 4.32 7.69
C CYS A 261 -4.10 3.89 9.11
N PRO A 262 -2.81 3.80 9.46
CA PRO A 262 -2.42 3.69 10.86
C PRO A 262 -2.82 5.00 11.52
N SER A 263 -3.96 5.00 12.20
CA SER A 263 -4.32 6.08 13.11
C SER A 263 -3.25 6.11 14.21
N PHE A 264 -2.59 7.26 14.35
CA PHE A 264 -1.63 7.57 15.40
C PHE A 264 -2.30 7.61 16.79
#